data_AF-A0A6L8XUT7-F1
#
_entry.id   AF-A0A6L8XUT7-F1
#
_cell.length_a   1.000
_cell.length_b   1.000
_cell.length_c   1.000
_cell.angle_alpha   90.00
_cell.angle_beta   90.00
_cell.angle_gamma   90.00
#
_symmetry.space_group_name_H-M   'P 1'
#
loop_
_entity.id
_entity.type
_entity.pdbx_description
1 polymer ?
#
loop_
_entity_poly.entity_id
_entity_poly.type
_entity_poly.pdbx_seq_one_letter_code
_entity_poly.pdbx_strand_id
1 'polypeptide(L)'
;MSVGSRIRELREDKELSRAELADKIGVTIGAVSNYENEVSSPKEPILFKIMEVLECDANYLFQDSINIPTMKDSFSVLEHNLIKKYRELDAHGKDMVATVLQKEYDHIIELRDSVSQTEELSEESNNITTIDLLAAHARTDVKQTPEGVQHDLDIMNDDSKWEE
;
A
#
# COMPACT_ATOMS: atom_id res chain seq x y z
N MET A 1 -2.79 13.82 -14.74
CA MET A 1 -1.90 14.84 -15.34
C MET A 1 -1.11 14.18 -16.47
N SER A 2 -0.34 14.93 -17.26
CA SER A 2 0.51 14.38 -18.30
C SER A 2 1.99 14.65 -18.06
N VAL A 3 2.88 13.93 -18.76
CA VAL A 3 4.33 14.13 -18.70
C VAL A 3 4.70 15.59 -18.99
N GLY A 4 4.08 16.20 -20.00
CA GLY A 4 4.30 17.61 -20.33
C GLY A 4 3.94 18.56 -19.18
N SER A 5 2.79 18.33 -18.54
CA SER A 5 2.37 19.12 -17.38
C SER A 5 3.30 18.94 -16.17
N ARG A 6 3.87 17.75 -15.96
CA ARG A 6 4.86 17.49 -14.89
C ARG A 6 6.21 18.15 -15.16
N ILE A 7 6.67 18.17 -16.41
CA ILE A 7 7.87 18.90 -16.81
C ILE A 7 7.69 20.40 -16.53
N ARG A 8 6.50 20.94 -16.83
CA ARG A 8 6.18 22.33 -16.57
C ARG A 8 6.17 22.65 -15.06
N GLU A 9 5.51 21.80 -14.27
CA GLU A 9 5.44 21.91 -12.81
C GLU A 9 6.85 21.97 -12.21
N LEU A 10 7.70 20.98 -12.49
CA LEU A 10 9.08 20.93 -11.99
C LEU A 10 9.94 22.10 -12.46
N ARG A 11 9.72 22.57 -13.70
CA ARG A 11 10.43 23.75 -14.22
C ARG A 11 10.07 24.99 -13.41
N GLU A 12 8.77 25.18 -13.13
CA GLU A 12 8.26 26.32 -12.36
C GLU A 12 8.69 26.24 -10.88
N ASP A 13 8.70 25.04 -10.29
CA ASP A 13 9.19 24.81 -8.92
C ASP A 13 10.68 25.14 -8.76
N LYS A 14 11.47 24.95 -9.83
CA LYS A 14 12.89 25.32 -9.88
C LYS A 14 13.13 26.76 -10.34
N GLU A 15 12.08 27.55 -10.51
CA GLU A 15 12.12 28.94 -10.97
C GLU A 15 12.82 29.11 -12.33
N LEU A 16 12.84 28.06 -13.17
CA LEU A 16 13.47 28.08 -14.47
C LEU A 16 12.52 28.62 -15.54
N SER A 17 13.01 29.48 -16.42
CA SER A 17 12.31 29.84 -17.65
C SER A 17 12.41 28.72 -18.69
N ARG A 18 11.50 28.71 -19.68
CA ARG A 18 11.60 27.77 -20.82
C ARG A 18 12.90 27.92 -21.59
N ALA A 19 13.44 29.14 -21.65
CA ALA A 19 14.72 29.41 -22.31
C ALA A 19 15.87 28.73 -21.57
N GLU A 20 15.95 28.89 -20.25
CA GLU A 20 17.00 28.28 -19.43
C GLU A 20 16.93 26.75 -19.45
N LEU A 21 15.72 26.17 -19.39
CA LEU A 21 15.57 24.72 -19.52
C LEU A 21 16.04 24.24 -20.90
N ALA A 22 15.68 24.96 -21.97
CA ALA A 22 16.07 24.63 -23.34
C ALA A 22 17.59 24.66 -23.51
N ASP A 23 18.26 25.68 -22.97
CA ASP A 23 19.71 25.83 -23.01
C ASP A 23 20.41 24.69 -22.24
N LYS A 24 19.89 24.32 -21.06
CA LYS A 24 20.45 23.24 -20.23
C LYS A 24 20.33 21.86 -20.90
N ILE A 25 19.21 21.54 -21.54
CA ILE A 25 19.01 20.24 -22.19
C ILE A 25 19.50 20.20 -23.65
N GLY A 26 19.84 21.36 -24.22
CA GLY A 26 20.40 21.51 -25.57
C GLY A 26 19.34 21.39 -26.68
N VAL A 27 18.17 22.02 -26.49
CA VAL A 27 17.09 22.06 -27.49
C VAL A 27 16.62 23.50 -27.71
N THR A 28 15.69 23.72 -28.64
CA THR A 28 15.09 25.04 -28.85
C THR A 28 14.01 25.35 -27.82
N ILE A 29 13.78 26.63 -27.52
CA ILE A 29 12.70 27.07 -26.61
C ILE A 29 11.33 26.54 -27.09
N GLY A 30 11.11 26.50 -28.40
CA GLY A 30 9.91 25.94 -29.00
C GLY A 30 9.76 24.44 -28.75
N ALA A 31 10.86 23.68 -28.69
CA ALA A 31 10.81 22.26 -28.34
C ALA A 31 10.34 22.06 -26.89
N VAL A 32 10.86 22.84 -25.94
CA VAL A 32 10.39 22.81 -24.54
C VAL A 32 8.90 23.16 -24.44
N SER A 33 8.46 24.20 -25.16
CA SER A 33 7.04 24.55 -25.22
C SER A 33 6.18 23.41 -25.81
N ASN A 34 6.67 22.72 -26.82
CA ASN A 34 5.96 21.59 -27.41
C ASN A 34 5.90 20.39 -26.45
N TYR A 35 6.95 20.15 -25.66
CA TYR A 35 6.96 19.10 -24.64
C TYR A 35 5.95 19.41 -23.52
N GLU A 36 5.95 20.64 -23.00
CA GLU A 36 5.02 21.05 -21.94
C GLU A 36 3.55 21.01 -22.35
N ASN A 37 3.26 21.28 -23.63
CA ASN A 37 1.89 21.28 -24.18
C ASN A 37 1.53 19.96 -24.88
N GLU A 38 2.33 18.91 -24.73
CA GLU A 38 2.09 17.58 -25.33
C GLU A 38 1.96 17.56 -26.87
N VAL A 39 2.47 18.58 -27.55
CA VAL A 39 2.53 18.63 -29.01
C VAL A 39 3.56 17.62 -29.53
N SER A 40 4.62 17.39 -28.77
CA SER A 40 5.60 16.35 -29.05
C SER A 40 6.18 15.77 -27.76
N SER A 41 6.79 14.59 -27.85
CA SER A 41 7.46 13.94 -26.72
C SER A 41 8.99 14.03 -26.87
N PRO A 42 9.74 14.31 -25.78
CA PRO A 42 11.20 14.30 -25.82
C PRO A 42 11.73 12.89 -26.14
N LYS A 43 12.75 12.81 -26.98
CA LYS A 43 13.48 11.56 -27.23
C LYS A 43 14.28 11.15 -25.98
N GLU A 44 14.58 9.86 -25.83
CA GLU A 44 15.29 9.30 -24.67
C GLU A 44 16.53 10.13 -24.24
N PRO A 45 17.43 10.58 -25.14
CA PRO A 45 18.60 11.36 -24.72
C PRO A 45 18.25 12.72 -24.12
N ILE A 46 17.16 13.34 -24.58
CA ILE A 46 16.68 14.61 -24.05
C ILE A 46 15.91 14.38 -22.74
N LEU A 47 15.14 13.29 -22.67
CA LEU A 47 14.43 12.91 -21.46
C LEU A 47 15.37 12.69 -20.27
N PHE A 48 16.53 12.02 -20.48
CA PHE A 48 17.54 11.87 -19.43
C PHE A 48 18.08 13.22 -18.94
N LYS A 49 18.37 14.15 -19.86
CA LYS A 49 18.81 15.50 -19.48
C LYS A 49 17.74 16.28 -18.73
N ILE A 50 16.47 16.13 -19.12
CA ILE A 50 15.35 16.74 -18.40
C ILE A 50 15.32 16.21 -16.96
N MET A 51 15.42 14.89 -16.77
CA MET A 51 15.46 14.27 -15.44
C MET A 51 16.66 14.73 -14.60
N GLU A 52 17.84 14.85 -15.20
CA GLU A 52 19.03 15.38 -14.52
C GLU A 52 18.87 16.85 -14.11
N VAL A 53 18.39 17.71 -15.01
CA VAL A 53 18.25 19.16 -14.75
C VAL A 53 17.13 19.44 -13.74
N LEU A 54 16.02 18.72 -13.87
CA LEU A 54 14.86 18.86 -13.00
C LEU A 54 14.95 18.00 -11.72
N GLU A 55 16.04 17.23 -11.56
CA GLU A 55 16.29 16.32 -10.43
C GLU A 55 15.07 15.45 -10.10
N CYS A 56 14.44 14.90 -11.14
CA CYS A 56 13.29 14.02 -11.02
C CYS A 56 13.59 12.64 -11.61
N ASP A 57 12.85 11.64 -11.16
CA ASP A 57 12.92 10.30 -11.69
C ASP A 57 11.82 10.05 -12.74
N ALA A 58 11.95 8.93 -13.45
CA ALA A 58 10.94 8.49 -14.41
C ALA A 58 9.60 8.22 -13.71
N ASN A 59 9.61 7.75 -12.45
CA ASN A 59 8.39 7.49 -11.70
C ASN A 59 7.55 8.76 -11.58
N TYR A 60 8.14 9.88 -11.18
CA TYR A 60 7.42 11.15 -11.05
C TYR A 60 6.89 11.65 -12.40
N LEU A 61 7.70 11.60 -13.46
CA LEU A 61 7.29 12.07 -14.79
C LEU A 61 6.14 11.23 -15.38
N PHE A 62 6.15 9.92 -15.16
CA PHE A 62 5.21 8.97 -15.78
C PHE A 62 4.15 8.43 -14.82
N GLN A 63 4.08 8.89 -13.56
CA GLN A 63 3.15 8.41 -12.53
C GLN A 63 1.68 8.37 -13.00
N ASP A 64 1.28 9.37 -13.78
CA ASP A 64 -0.09 9.50 -14.29
C ASP A 64 -0.29 8.80 -15.64
N SER A 65 0.81 8.41 -16.31
CA SER A 65 0.79 7.77 -17.64
C SER A 65 0.70 6.25 -17.55
N ILE A 66 1.02 5.68 -16.39
CA ILE A 66 1.10 4.25 -16.17
C ILE A 66 0.10 3.88 -15.08
N ASN A 67 -1.03 3.29 -15.46
CA ASN A 67 -1.96 2.71 -14.51
C ASN A 67 -1.64 1.21 -14.31
N ILE A 68 -0.69 0.93 -13.42
CA ILE A 68 -0.42 -0.42 -12.94
C ILE A 68 -1.13 -0.56 -11.59
N PRO A 69 -2.22 -1.35 -11.50
CA PRO A 69 -3.00 -1.49 -10.26
C PRO A 69 -2.18 -1.95 -9.05
N THR A 70 -1.11 -2.71 -9.29
CA THR A 70 -0.18 -3.23 -8.29
C THR A 70 0.93 -2.26 -7.89
N MET A 71 1.10 -1.12 -8.58
CA MET A 71 2.06 -0.05 -8.28
C MET A 71 1.35 1.26 -7.95
N LYS A 72 0.27 1.21 -7.15
CA LYS A 72 -0.20 2.41 -6.45
C LYS A 72 0.84 2.75 -5.38
N ASP A 73 1.89 3.46 -5.76
CA ASP A 73 2.98 3.96 -4.90
C ASP A 73 2.50 5.04 -3.89
N SER A 74 1.30 4.90 -3.34
CA SER A 74 0.89 5.64 -2.14
C SER A 74 1.37 4.87 -0.92
N PHE A 75 2.69 4.84 -0.69
CA PHE A 75 3.20 4.37 0.60
C PHE A 75 2.71 5.32 1.68
N SER A 76 2.14 4.78 2.75
CA SER A 76 1.90 5.54 3.97
C SER A 76 3.22 6.08 4.51
N VAL A 77 3.16 7.21 5.23
CA VAL A 77 4.32 7.78 5.94
C VAL A 77 5.01 6.73 6.82
N LEU A 78 4.24 5.80 7.38
CA LEU A 78 4.76 4.69 8.19
C LEU A 78 5.60 3.72 7.37
N GLU A 79 5.11 3.30 6.21
CA GLU A 79 5.79 2.36 5.31
C GLU A 79 7.10 2.95 4.77
N HIS A 80 7.07 4.24 4.40
CA HIS A 80 8.27 4.95 4.00
C HIS A 80 9.34 5.00 5.11
N ASN A 81 8.93 5.22 6.35
CA ASN A 81 9.84 5.21 7.50
C ASN A 81 10.39 3.81 7.82
N LEU A 82 9.59 2.76 7.65
CA LEU A 82 10.03 1.37 7.78
C LEU A 82 11.13 1.05 6.76
N ILE A 83 10.94 1.43 5.49
CA ILE A 83 11.93 1.22 4.43
C ILE A 83 13.24 1.96 4.73
N LYS A 84 13.17 3.21 5.22
CA LYS A 84 14.36 3.99 5.62
C LYS A 84 15.16 3.25 6.70
N LYS A 85 14.49 2.86 7.79
CA LYS A 85 15.14 2.13 8.89
C LYS A 85 15.76 0.84 8.38
N TYR A 86 15.01 0.03 7.61
CA TYR A 86 15.50 -1.23 7.07
C TYR A 86 16.78 -1.09 6.24
N ARG A 87 16.95 0.00 5.48
CA ARG A 87 18.17 0.24 4.68
C ARG A 87 19.41 0.42 5.55
N GLU A 88 19.26 1.00 6.74
CA GLU A 88 20.34 1.29 7.70
C GLU A 88 20.75 0.06 8.53
N LEU A 89 19.97 -1.03 8.53
CA LEU A 89 20.30 -2.25 9.29
C LEU A 89 21.49 -3.03 8.68
N ASP A 90 22.17 -3.76 9.56
CA ASP A 90 23.22 -4.72 9.21
C ASP A 90 22.63 -6.03 8.64
N ALA A 91 23.51 -6.95 8.21
CA ALA A 91 23.08 -8.20 7.58
C ALA A 91 22.20 -9.05 8.50
N HIS A 92 22.58 -9.15 9.78
CA HIS A 92 21.81 -9.89 10.78
C HIS A 92 20.47 -9.23 11.07
N GLY A 93 20.42 -7.90 11.23
CA GLY A 93 19.18 -7.18 11.45
C GLY A 93 18.19 -7.33 10.27
N LYS A 94 18.69 -7.29 9.03
CA LYS A 94 17.86 -7.51 7.84
C LYS A 94 17.28 -8.93 7.79
N ASP A 95 18.08 -9.95 8.13
CA ASP A 95 17.65 -11.34 8.19
C ASP A 95 16.55 -11.58 9.24
N MET A 96 16.69 -10.98 10.42
CA MET A 96 15.67 -11.01 11.47
C MET A 96 14.34 -10.40 11.01
N VAL A 97 14.39 -9.22 10.39
CA VAL A 97 13.17 -8.55 9.87
C VAL A 97 12.53 -9.39 8.77
N ALA A 98 13.32 -9.95 7.85
CA ALA A 98 12.81 -10.81 6.79
C ALA A 98 12.14 -12.07 7.36
N THR A 99 12.74 -12.69 8.38
CA THR A 99 12.18 -13.87 9.03
C THR A 99 10.83 -13.58 9.68
N VAL A 100 10.71 -12.46 10.41
CA VAL A 100 9.45 -12.08 11.05
C VAL A 100 8.39 -11.75 10.00
N LEU A 101 8.76 -10.99 8.96
CA LEU A 101 7.84 -10.65 7.88
C LEU A 101 7.30 -11.90 7.18
N GLN A 102 8.17 -12.87 6.89
CA GLN A 102 7.77 -14.13 6.26
C GLN A 102 6.79 -14.91 7.14
N LYS A 103 7.07 -15.03 8.44
CA LYS A 103 6.18 -15.74 9.37
C LYS A 103 4.79 -15.10 9.46
N GLU A 104 4.72 -13.78 9.55
CA GLU A 104 3.43 -13.07 9.59
C GLU A 104 2.69 -13.18 8.25
N TYR A 105 3.42 -13.16 7.14
CA TYR A 105 2.83 -13.35 5.81
C TYR A 105 2.25 -14.76 5.63
N ASP A 106 3.00 -15.79 6.03
CA ASP A 106 2.55 -17.19 5.99
C ASP A 106 1.32 -17.39 6.88
N HIS A 107 1.31 -16.81 8.09
CA HIS A 107 0.17 -16.85 9.00
C HIS A 107 -1.10 -16.23 8.39
N ILE A 108 -0.98 -15.08 7.69
CA ILE A 108 -2.12 -14.46 6.99
C ILE A 108 -2.63 -15.33 5.83
N ILE A 109 -1.74 -16.01 5.11
CA ILE A 109 -2.13 -16.95 4.04
C ILE A 109 -2.89 -18.13 4.64
N GLU A 110 -2.37 -18.75 5.68
CA GLU A 110 -3.01 -19.89 6.35
C GLU A 110 -4.41 -19.52 6.87
N LEU A 111 -4.55 -18.33 7.47
CA LEU A 111 -5.84 -17.80 7.88
C LEU A 111 -6.79 -17.63 6.68
N ARG A 112 -6.33 -17.04 5.58
CA ARG A 112 -7.15 -16.87 4.36
C ARG A 112 -7.61 -18.21 3.78
N ASP A 113 -6.72 -19.20 3.75
CA ASP A 113 -7.02 -20.53 3.22
C ASP A 113 -8.01 -21.29 4.13
N SER A 114 -7.95 -21.06 5.44
CA SER A 114 -8.94 -21.60 6.38
C SER A 114 -10.32 -20.94 6.23
N VAL A 115 -10.35 -19.64 5.92
CA VAL A 115 -11.57 -18.84 5.73
C VAL A 115 -12.25 -19.13 4.38
N SER A 116 -11.47 -19.44 3.34
CA SER A 116 -11.99 -19.84 2.02
C SER A 116 -12.76 -21.17 2.05
N GLN A 117 -12.59 -21.98 3.09
CA GLN A 117 -13.40 -23.20 3.33
C GLN A 117 -14.72 -22.90 4.06
N THR A 118 -14.87 -21.71 4.65
CA THR A 118 -16.05 -21.32 5.44
C THR A 118 -16.93 -20.25 4.78
N GLU A 119 -16.40 -19.46 3.83
CA GLU A 119 -17.09 -18.32 3.24
C GLU A 119 -17.63 -18.60 1.83
N GLU A 120 -18.63 -19.47 1.73
CA GLU A 120 -19.71 -19.29 0.73
C GLU A 120 -20.63 -18.09 1.09
N LEU A 121 -20.33 -17.32 2.15
CA LEU A 121 -21.17 -16.21 2.58
C LEU A 121 -20.34 -14.99 3.03
N SER A 122 -20.66 -13.88 2.37
CA SER A 122 -20.37 -12.46 2.67
C SER A 122 -19.05 -11.85 2.18
N GLU A 123 -19.12 -11.30 0.96
CA GLU A 123 -18.29 -10.18 0.53
C GLU A 123 -18.65 -8.92 1.35
N GLU A 124 -17.70 -8.31 2.07
CA GLU A 124 -17.25 -6.93 1.84
C GLU A 124 -16.24 -6.43 2.89
N SER A 125 -15.07 -6.05 2.37
CA SER A 125 -14.19 -4.91 2.70
C SER A 125 -13.99 -4.41 4.14
N ASN A 126 -12.72 -4.53 4.57
CA ASN A 126 -11.90 -3.51 5.23
C ASN A 126 -12.44 -2.80 6.49
N ASN A 127 -12.25 -3.41 7.66
CA ASN A 127 -11.55 -2.80 8.82
C ASN A 127 -11.61 -3.76 10.01
N ILE A 128 -10.45 -3.95 10.66
CA ILE A 128 -10.25 -4.62 11.97
C ILE A 128 -11.24 -5.76 12.22
N THR A 129 -10.87 -6.97 11.80
CA THR A 129 -11.54 -8.19 12.24
C THR A 129 -11.27 -8.35 13.74
N THR A 130 -12.07 -7.70 14.59
CA THR A 130 -12.39 -8.29 15.89
C THR A 130 -13.13 -9.57 15.57
N ILE A 131 -12.35 -10.64 15.36
CA ILE A 131 -12.87 -12.00 15.32
C ILE A 131 -13.55 -12.18 16.66
N ASP A 132 -14.87 -12.20 16.66
CA ASP A 132 -15.66 -12.57 17.83
C ASP A 132 -15.34 -14.04 18.11
N LEU A 133 -14.35 -14.25 18.98
CA LEU A 133 -13.96 -15.57 19.45
C LEU A 133 -15.15 -16.09 20.27
N LEU A 134 -15.96 -16.95 19.64
CA LEU A 134 -16.93 -17.79 20.34
C LEU A 134 -16.17 -18.59 21.41
N ALA A 135 -16.17 -18.07 22.63
CA ALA A 135 -15.46 -18.64 23.75
C ALA A 135 -16.04 -20.00 24.15
N ALA A 136 -15.14 -20.92 24.51
CA ALA A 136 -15.34 -22.23 25.12
C ALA A 136 -16.10 -23.28 24.28
N HIS A 137 -15.33 -24.16 23.62
CA HIS A 137 -15.86 -25.41 23.07
C HIS A 137 -16.44 -26.30 24.18
N ALA A 138 -17.59 -26.92 23.89
CA ALA A 138 -18.25 -27.88 24.76
C ALA A 138 -17.35 -29.08 25.12
N ARG A 139 -17.46 -29.55 26.36
CA ARG A 139 -16.78 -30.74 26.88
C ARG A 139 -17.20 -32.00 26.10
N THR A 140 -16.27 -32.65 25.42
CA THR A 140 -16.53 -33.84 24.56
C THR A 140 -16.84 -35.11 25.34
N ASP A 141 -16.61 -35.11 26.65
CA ASP A 141 -16.80 -36.23 27.57
C ASP A 141 -18.26 -36.41 28.06
N VAL A 142 -19.14 -35.45 27.78
CA VAL A 142 -20.56 -35.51 28.17
C VAL A 142 -21.44 -35.20 26.96
N LYS A 143 -22.47 -36.02 26.71
CA LYS A 143 -23.50 -35.67 25.71
C LYS A 143 -24.29 -34.48 26.23
N GLN A 144 -24.06 -33.30 25.65
CA GLN A 144 -24.92 -32.15 25.88
C GLN A 144 -26.31 -32.45 25.34
N THR A 145 -27.32 -32.28 26.18
CA THR A 145 -28.71 -32.31 25.74
C THR A 145 -29.14 -30.89 25.35
N PRO A 146 -30.13 -30.75 24.43
CA PRO A 146 -30.63 -29.43 24.04
C PRO A 146 -31.08 -28.58 25.23
N GLU A 147 -31.65 -29.21 26.26
CA GLU A 147 -32.08 -28.55 27.49
C GLU A 147 -30.88 -28.01 28.31
N GLY A 148 -29.77 -28.74 28.35
CA GLY A 148 -28.56 -28.32 29.05
C GLY A 148 -27.91 -27.11 28.38
N VAL A 149 -27.89 -27.07 27.05
CA VAL A 149 -27.37 -25.93 26.29
C VAL A 149 -28.23 -24.68 26.50
N GLN A 150 -29.56 -24.83 26.48
CA GLN A 150 -30.46 -23.70 26.73
C GLN A 150 -30.33 -23.19 28.17
N HIS A 151 -30.23 -24.09 29.14
CA HIS A 151 -30.01 -23.73 30.54
C HIS A 151 -28.72 -22.92 30.74
N ASP A 152 -27.62 -23.31 30.09
CA ASP A 152 -26.35 -22.60 30.19
C ASP A 152 -26.43 -21.20 29.56
N LEU A 153 -27.13 -21.06 28.42
CA LEU A 153 -27.40 -19.77 27.79
C LEU A 153 -28.30 -18.87 28.66
N ASP A 154 -29.29 -19.44 29.34
CA ASP A 154 -30.19 -18.71 30.21
C ASP A 154 -29.45 -18.15 31.44
N ILE A 155 -28.47 -18.89 31.98
CA ILE A 155 -27.59 -18.39 33.07
C ILE A 155 -26.64 -17.29 32.57
N MET A 156 -26.07 -17.44 31.38
CA MET A 156 -25.15 -16.43 30.82
C MET A 156 -25.86 -15.10 30.51
N ASN A 157 -27.14 -15.15 30.15
CA ASN A 157 -27.93 -13.96 29.81
C ASN A 157 -28.77 -13.42 30.99
N ASP A 158 -28.65 -14.01 32.18
CA ASP A 158 -29.30 -13.51 33.39
C ASP A 158 -28.31 -12.67 34.20
N ASP A 159 -28.28 -11.36 33.92
CA ASP A 159 -27.40 -10.40 34.59
C ASP A 159 -27.58 -10.39 36.12
N SER A 160 -28.75 -10.79 36.64
CA SER A 160 -29.00 -10.88 38.09
C SER A 160 -28.18 -11.96 38.80
N LYS A 161 -27.56 -12.88 38.05
CA LYS A 161 -26.66 -13.93 38.56
C LYS A 161 -25.20 -13.50 38.67
N TRP A 162 -24.86 -12.33 38.12
CA TRP A 162 -23.48 -11.86 37.99
C TRP A 162 -23.23 -10.53 38.70
N GLU A 163 -24.29 -9.82 39.11
CA GLU A 163 -24.17 -8.65 39.98
C GLU A 163 -24.05 -9.07 41.46
N GLU A 164 -22.83 -8.96 42.02
CA GLU A 164 -22.56 -8.88 43.48
C GLU A 164 -22.59 -7.43 43.98
#